data_AF-A0A7V5PER6-F1
#
_entry.id   AF-A0A7V5PER6-F1
#
_cell.length_a   1.000
_cell.length_b   1.000
_cell.length_c   1.000
_cell.angle_alpha   90.00
_cell.angle_beta   90.00
_cell.angle_gamma   90.00
#
_symmetry.space_group_name_H-M   'P 1'
#
loop_
_entity.id
_entity.type
_entity.pdbx_description
1 polymer ?
#
loop_
_entity_poly.entity_id
_entity_poly.type
_entity_poly.pdbx_seq_one_letter_code
_entity_poly.pdbx_strand_id
1 'polypeptide(L)' 'MARRKLSKKHIRTLQKLGGGASYAVTLPMDDIAELGWKARQKLEVVRYGDGFLIRDWKKESKD' A
#
# COMPACT_ATOMS: atom_id res chain seq x y z
N MET A 1 -7.04 -10.23 17.83
CA MET A 1 -5.63 -9.93 17.53
C MET A 1 -5.08 -9.06 18.65
N ALA A 2 -4.12 -9.53 19.43
CA ALA A 2 -3.49 -8.72 20.48
C ALA A 2 -2.97 -7.41 19.88
N ARG A 3 -3.28 -6.27 20.53
CA ARG A 3 -2.87 -4.94 20.07
C ARG A 3 -1.33 -4.91 20.03
N ARG A 4 -0.75 -4.89 18.82
CA ARG A 4 0.70 -4.72 18.64
C ARG A 4 1.12 -3.39 19.28
N LYS A 5 2.27 -3.35 19.95
CA LYS A 5 2.88 -2.10 20.45
C LYS A 5 2.92 -1.07 19.32
N LEU A 6 2.52 0.17 19.62
CA LEU A 6 2.41 1.28 18.64
C LEU A 6 3.70 1.44 17.81
N SER A 7 4.86 1.22 18.41
CA SER A 7 6.17 1.37 17.77
C SER A 7 6.43 0.46 16.57
N LYS A 8 5.67 -0.64 16.42
CA LYS A 8 5.80 -1.58 15.28
C LYS A 8 4.62 -1.49 14.31
N LYS A 9 3.83 -0.40 14.33
CA LYS A 9 2.63 -0.24 13.50
C LYS A 9 2.95 -0.35 12.00
N HIS A 10 4.04 0.26 11.53
CA HIS A 10 4.39 0.33 10.10
C HIS A 10 5.35 -0.77 9.62
N ILE A 11 5.88 -1.60 10.53
CA ILE A 11 6.73 -2.73 10.15
C ILE A 11 5.82 -3.91 9.78
N ARG A 12 5.94 -4.40 8.55
CA ARG A 12 5.06 -5.42 7.96
C ARG A 12 5.86 -6.46 7.18
N THR A 13 5.39 -7.69 7.20
CA THR A 13 5.97 -8.77 6.40
C THR A 13 5.53 -8.61 4.95
N LEU A 14 6.47 -8.74 4.01
CA LEU A 14 6.17 -8.87 2.59
C LEU A 14 5.62 -10.27 2.33
N GLN A 15 4.37 -10.38 1.89
CA GLN A 15 3.69 -11.64 1.65
C GLN A 15 3.71 -11.98 0.16
N LYS A 16 4.05 -13.22 -0.19
CA LYS A 16 3.94 -13.72 -1.56
C LYS A 16 2.47 -13.99 -1.89
N LEU A 17 1.99 -13.47 -3.01
CA LEU A 17 0.64 -13.73 -3.49
C LEU A 17 0.58 -15.03 -4.29
N GLY A 18 -0.63 -15.60 -4.45
CA GLY A 18 -0.87 -16.80 -5.25
C GLY A 18 -0.36 -16.62 -6.69
N GLY A 19 0.33 -17.64 -7.22
CA GLY A 19 0.99 -17.58 -8.53
C GLY A 19 2.43 -17.05 -8.50
N GLY A 20 2.88 -16.50 -7.38
CA GLY A 20 4.29 -16.28 -7.06
C GLY A 20 5.05 -15.20 -7.85
N ALA A 21 4.40 -14.56 -8.81
CA ALA A 21 4.95 -13.43 -9.57
C ALA A 21 4.87 -12.09 -8.83
N SER A 22 4.05 -11.99 -7.78
CA SER A 22 3.76 -10.74 -7.08
C SER A 22 3.79 -10.90 -5.56
N TYR A 23 4.10 -9.80 -4.88
CA TYR A 23 4.11 -9.69 -3.42
C TYR A 23 3.19 -8.56 -2.96
N ALA A 24 2.72 -8.63 -1.72
CA ALA A 24 1.90 -7.61 -1.10
C ALA A 24 2.40 -7.27 0.32
N VAL A 25 2.18 -6.02 0.71
CA VAL A 25 2.32 -5.55 2.09
C VAL A 25 0.98 -4.98 2.54
N THR A 26 0.62 -5.20 3.80
CA THR A 26 -0.62 -4.66 4.36
C THR A 26 -0.41 -3.25 4.88
N LEU A 27 -1.17 -2.29 4.35
CA LEU A 27 -1.17 -0.92 4.85
C LEU A 27 -2.03 -0.83 6.12
N PRO A 28 -1.60 -0.09 7.16
CA PRO A 28 -2.43 0.17 8.34
C PRO A 28 -3.77 0.83 7.96
N MET A 29 -4.85 0.46 8.64
CA MET A 29 -6.19 0.96 8.33
C MET A 29 -6.32 2.48 8.55
N ASP A 30 -5.66 3.03 9.57
CA ASP A 30 -5.72 4.48 9.84
C ASP A 30 -5.16 5.28 8.66
N ASP A 31 -4.04 4.84 8.07
CA ASP A 31 -3.41 5.49 6.92
C ASP A 31 -4.31 5.40 5.68
N ILE A 32 -4.98 4.25 5.47
CA ILE A 32 -6.00 4.09 4.40
C ILE A 32 -7.16 5.07 4.60
N ALA A 33 -7.62 5.24 5.84
CA ALA A 33 -8.71 6.15 6.17
C ALA A 33 -8.32 7.62 5.99
N GLU A 34 -7.13 8.01 6.45
CA GLU A 34 -6.58 9.37 6.29
C GLU A 34 -6.39 9.74 4.82
N LEU A 35 -5.94 8.79 3.99
CA LEU A 35 -5.82 8.97 2.54
C LEU A 35 -7.16 8.92 1.80
N GLY A 36 -8.27 8.55 2.47
CA GLY A 36 -9.58 8.37 1.84
C GLY A 36 -9.62 7.22 0.83
N TRP A 37 -8.68 6.28 0.93
CA TRP A 37 -8.49 5.20 -0.01
C TRP A 37 -9.55 4.12 0.13
N LYS A 38 -10.07 3.62 -1.00
CA LYS A 38 -11.15 2.63 -1.04
C LYS A 38 -10.68 1.29 -1.60
N ALA A 39 -11.33 0.22 -1.15
CA ALA A 39 -11.10 -1.11 -1.71
C ALA A 39 -11.33 -1.11 -3.23
N ARG A 40 -10.49 -1.86 -3.96
CA ARG A 40 -10.55 -2.02 -5.44
C ARG A 40 -10.29 -0.75 -6.25
N GLN A 41 -9.88 0.37 -5.64
CA GLN A 41 -9.44 1.53 -6.40
C GLN A 41 -8.10 1.26 -7.11
N LYS A 42 -7.80 2.05 -8.14
CA LYS A 42 -6.51 1.98 -8.84
C LYS A 42 -5.49 2.87 -8.15
N LEU A 43 -4.31 2.32 -7.93
CA LEU A 43 -3.16 3.02 -7.38
C LEU A 43 -1.97 2.83 -8.31
N GLU A 44 -1.11 3.83 -8.35
CA GLU A 44 0.17 3.76 -9.03
C GLU A 44 1.26 3.37 -8.02
N VAL A 45 2.15 2.46 -8.43
CA VAL A 45 3.33 2.04 -7.65
C VAL A 45 4.57 2.40 -8.44
N VAL A 46 5.40 3.28 -7.89
CA VAL A 46 6.61 3.81 -8.54
C VAL A 46 7.83 3.47 -7.70
N ARG A 47 8.93 3.05 -8.33
CA ARG A 47 10.23 2.91 -7.63
C ARG A 47 10.72 4.29 -7.22
N TYR A 48 11.05 4.46 -5.94
CA TYR A 48 11.54 5.73 -5.42
C TYR A 48 12.59 5.45 -4.35
N GLY A 49 13.83 5.93 -4.58
CA GLY A 49 14.97 5.63 -3.73
C GLY A 49 15.22 4.13 -3.57
N ASP A 50 15.33 3.68 -2.32
CA ASP A 50 15.48 2.28 -1.92
C ASP A 50 14.15 1.52 -1.82
N GLY A 51 13.01 2.19 -2.05
CA GLY A 51 11.68 1.66 -1.84
C GLY A 51 10.69 1.89 -2.98
N PHE A 52 9.43 2.11 -2.59
CA PHE A 52 8.32 2.37 -3.49
C PHE A 52 7.47 3.52 -2.96
N LEU A 53 6.99 4.37 -3.87
CA LEU A 53 5.92 5.34 -3.63
C LEU A 53 4.61 4.75 -4.18
N ILE A 54 3.56 4.75 -3.36
CA ILE A 54 2.20 4.36 -3.78
C ILE A 54 1.32 5.60 -3.70
N ARG A 55 0.62 5.94 -4.79
CA ARG A 55 -0.23 7.14 -4.88
C ARG A 55 -1.48 6.89 -5.71
N ASP A 56 -2.46 7.78 -5.62
CA ASP A 56 -3.65 7.72 -6.46
C ASP A 56 -3.30 7.73 -7.94
N TRP A 57 -3.90 6.80 -8.68
CA TRP A 57 -3.70 6.75 -10.13
C TRP A 57 -4.50 7.86 -10.80
N LYS A 58 -3.82 8.93 -11.17
CA LYS A 58 -4.40 10.01 -11.99
C LYS A 58 -4.35 9.57 -13.46
N LYS A 59 -5.51 9.48 -14.11
CA LYS A 59 -5.54 9.44 -15.58
C LYS A 59 -5.03 10.79 -16.05
N GLU A 60 -3.98 10.81 -16.88
CA GLU A 60 -3.69 12.00 -17.67
C GLU A 60 -4.93 12.31 -18.51
N SER A 61 -5.54 13.48 -18.27
CA SER A 61 -6.49 14.07 -19.20
C SER A 61 -5.68 14.41 -20.45
N LYS A 62 -5.79 13.55 -21.46
CA LYS A 62 -5.51 13.98 -22.84
C LYS A 62 -6.68 14.85 -23.26
N ASP A 63 -6.52 16.16 -23.09
CA ASP A 63 -7.26 17.16 -23.90
C ASP A 63 -6.61 17.27 -25.28
#